data_AF-A0A931QZI2-F1
#
_entry.id   AF-A0A931QZI2-F1
#
_cell.length_a   1.000
_cell.length_b   1.000
_cell.length_c   1.000
_cell.angle_alpha   90.00
_cell.angle_beta   90.00
_cell.angle_gamma   90.00
#
_symmetry.space_group_name_H-M   'P 1'
#
loop_
_entity.id
_entity.type
_entity.pdbx_description
1 polymer ?
#
loop_
_entity_poly.entity_id
_entity_poly.type
_entity_poly.pdbx_seq_one_letter_code
_entity_poly.pdbx_strand_id
1 'polypeptide(L)'
;MVKKAAAIGVSVLAVTDHNDVSSVPAFRQAAADHGIRVFPGFELASSEGVHVLCIYPQDTDEGKLGRFLGEFGITNTTPSSDIANKGFVEILRRIREQGGVAIAAHVTNDGGLFKVLSGKPRIQAWQAEDLLAIQIPGPVEDLLQDMRQIVENRNADYRRAHPADDRLAVAVVNARDIVTPEDLDDPSATCWIKMSEVSIEGLRQAFLDPGSRIRLNPKQGQLEPEVHAELVAMAWEGGFLDGAAIHFNSNLNVLIGGRGTGKSTVVESVRSALGLDPIGDEARKAHEGIVRQVLRSGTKISLVVRADRPTVREYRIERTIPNPPLVRDERGEVSNLSPQDLLPRVEVYGQHEISELTKSREKLTRLLDRYVERDESLQRRKADQRRELENNRRSQLYLSL
;
A
#
# COMPACT_ATOMS: atom_id res chain seq x y z
N MET A 1 0.54 20.54 -17.61
CA MET A 1 -0.04 19.53 -16.69
C MET A 1 0.94 18.40 -16.42
N VAL A 2 1.31 17.57 -17.41
CA VAL A 2 2.22 16.42 -17.23
C VAL A 2 3.54 16.76 -16.50
N LYS A 3 4.24 17.83 -16.91
CA LYS A 3 5.48 18.27 -16.23
C LYS A 3 5.30 18.55 -14.75
N LYS A 4 4.17 19.16 -14.37
CA LYS A 4 3.83 19.47 -12.97
C LYS A 4 3.51 18.17 -12.22
N ALA A 5 2.71 17.29 -12.81
CA ALA A 5 2.41 15.97 -12.27
C ALA A 5 3.69 15.17 -11.98
N ALA A 6 4.64 15.16 -12.93
CA ALA A 6 5.95 14.54 -12.74
C ALA A 6 6.75 15.17 -11.59
N ALA A 7 6.75 16.50 -11.50
CA ALA A 7 7.47 17.23 -10.45
C ALA A 7 6.96 16.92 -9.02
N ILE A 8 5.68 16.54 -8.88
CA ILE A 8 5.08 16.14 -7.60
C ILE A 8 5.03 14.62 -7.41
N GLY A 9 5.69 13.84 -8.27
CA GLY A 9 5.80 12.38 -8.13
C GLY A 9 4.59 11.56 -8.59
N VAL A 10 3.65 12.16 -9.33
CA VAL A 10 2.53 11.41 -9.92
C VAL A 10 3.08 10.41 -10.95
N SER A 11 2.77 9.14 -10.74
CA SER A 11 3.21 8.04 -11.62
C SER A 11 2.13 7.60 -12.63
N VAL A 12 0.88 7.99 -12.40
CA VAL A 12 -0.28 7.57 -13.20
C VAL A 12 -1.24 8.75 -13.41
N LEU A 13 -1.72 8.93 -14.64
CA LEU A 13 -2.78 9.86 -14.99
C LEU A 13 -3.94 9.10 -15.65
N ALA A 14 -5.17 9.52 -15.39
CA ALA A 14 -6.32 9.18 -16.23
C ALA A 14 -6.77 10.45 -16.94
N VAL A 15 -6.94 10.39 -18.26
CA VAL A 15 -7.38 11.53 -19.09
C VAL A 15 -8.84 11.29 -19.43
N THR A 16 -9.72 12.15 -18.95
CA THR A 16 -11.18 11.98 -19.03
C THR A 16 -11.85 13.29 -19.40
N ASP A 17 -11.56 13.82 -20.58
CA ASP A 17 -12.23 15.04 -21.06
C ASP A 17 -13.72 14.77 -21.31
N HIS A 18 -14.55 15.81 -21.17
CA HIS A 18 -15.99 15.68 -21.31
C HIS A 18 -16.39 15.41 -22.76
N ASN A 19 -16.97 14.23 -23.01
CA ASN A 19 -17.37 13.76 -24.34
C ASN A 19 -16.25 13.78 -25.41
N ASP A 20 -14.98 13.81 -25.00
CA ASP A 20 -13.84 13.97 -25.92
C ASP A 20 -12.67 13.06 -25.52
N VAL A 21 -11.94 12.62 -26.54
CA VAL A 21 -10.77 11.72 -26.39
C VAL A 21 -9.56 12.23 -27.14
N SER A 22 -9.66 13.41 -27.78
CA SER A 22 -8.66 13.95 -28.71
C SER A 22 -7.37 14.37 -28.01
N SER A 23 -7.42 14.66 -26.71
CA SER A 23 -6.24 15.03 -25.92
C SER A 23 -5.38 13.83 -25.52
N VAL A 24 -5.96 12.61 -25.51
CA VAL A 24 -5.31 11.38 -25.02
C VAL A 24 -3.95 11.12 -25.69
N PRO A 25 -3.79 11.21 -27.03
CA PRO A 25 -2.50 11.01 -27.68
C PRO A 25 -1.43 12.00 -27.21
N ALA A 26 -1.80 13.29 -27.06
CA ALA A 26 -0.89 14.33 -26.63
C ALA A 26 -0.43 14.13 -25.18
N PHE A 27 -1.33 13.74 -24.28
CA PHE A 27 -0.99 13.38 -22.90
C PHE A 27 -0.09 12.15 -22.83
N ARG A 28 -0.36 11.09 -23.61
CA ARG A 28 0.49 9.90 -23.69
C ARG A 28 1.91 10.25 -24.13
N GLN A 29 2.04 11.05 -25.19
CA GLN A 29 3.34 11.47 -25.70
C GLN A 29 4.12 12.27 -24.67
N ALA A 30 3.48 13.26 -24.04
CA ALA A 30 4.12 14.07 -23.01
C ALA A 30 4.48 13.26 -21.75
N ALA A 31 3.66 12.27 -21.39
CA ALA A 31 3.85 11.44 -20.20
C ALA A 31 4.97 10.40 -20.35
N ALA A 32 5.21 9.92 -21.59
CA ALA A 32 6.26 8.95 -21.89
C ALA A 32 7.65 9.44 -21.46
N ASP A 33 7.95 10.72 -21.70
CA ASP A 33 9.24 11.35 -21.34
C ASP A 33 9.46 11.43 -19.82
N HIS A 34 8.40 11.27 -19.03
CA HIS A 34 8.42 11.34 -17.56
C HIS A 34 8.15 9.99 -16.89
N GLY A 35 8.00 8.90 -17.65
CA GLY A 35 7.67 7.59 -17.10
C GLY A 35 6.27 7.50 -16.48
N ILE A 36 5.37 8.44 -16.80
CA ILE A 36 4.00 8.47 -16.29
C ILE A 36 3.11 7.57 -17.16
N ARG A 37 2.35 6.69 -16.53
CA ARG A 37 1.39 5.83 -17.24
C ARG A 37 0.06 6.56 -17.42
N VAL A 38 -0.51 6.51 -18.62
CA VAL A 38 -1.76 7.21 -18.95
C VAL A 38 -2.86 6.21 -19.24
N PHE A 39 -3.88 6.19 -18.39
CA PHE A 39 -5.15 5.54 -18.69
C PHE A 39 -6.00 6.46 -19.58
N PRO A 40 -6.40 6.00 -20.77
CA PRO A 40 -7.33 6.75 -21.60
C PRO A 40 -8.76 6.63 -21.07
N GLY A 41 -9.56 7.65 -21.35
CA GLY A 41 -10.95 7.70 -20.92
C GLY A 41 -11.68 8.92 -21.44
N PHE A 42 -12.86 9.13 -20.89
CA PHE A 42 -13.70 10.30 -21.12
C PHE A 42 -14.65 10.46 -19.93
N GLU A 43 -15.18 11.66 -19.73
CA GLU A 43 -16.28 11.93 -18.80
C GLU A 43 -17.60 12.01 -19.59
N LEU A 44 -18.66 11.38 -19.05
CA LEU A 44 -20.02 11.44 -19.59
C LEU A 44 -20.99 11.95 -18.55
N ALA A 45 -22.02 12.68 -18.99
CA ALA A 45 -23.24 12.88 -18.20
C ALA A 45 -24.29 11.81 -18.59
N SER A 46 -24.84 11.10 -17.60
CA SER A 46 -25.94 10.16 -17.79
C SER A 46 -27.23 10.86 -18.19
N SER A 47 -28.25 10.12 -18.67
CA SER A 47 -29.57 10.68 -19.02
C SER A 47 -30.25 11.44 -17.87
N GLU A 48 -29.90 11.13 -16.63
CA GLU A 48 -30.34 11.83 -15.42
C GLU A 48 -29.50 13.08 -15.09
N GLY A 49 -28.35 13.24 -15.75
CA GLY A 49 -27.37 14.31 -15.53
C GLY A 49 -26.22 13.94 -14.59
N VAL A 50 -26.04 12.65 -14.24
CA VAL A 50 -24.96 12.22 -13.33
C VAL A 50 -23.67 12.02 -14.10
N HIS A 51 -22.58 12.64 -13.65
CA HIS A 51 -21.28 12.54 -14.31
C HIS A 51 -20.54 11.24 -13.94
N VAL A 52 -19.89 10.64 -14.94
CA VAL A 52 -19.19 9.36 -14.83
C VAL A 52 -17.85 9.45 -15.54
N LEU A 53 -16.76 9.21 -14.82
CA LEU A 53 -15.44 9.01 -15.42
C LEU A 53 -15.36 7.58 -15.97
N CYS A 54 -15.12 7.45 -17.26
CA CYS A 54 -15.03 6.18 -17.97
C CYS A 54 -13.56 5.92 -18.31
N ILE A 55 -12.92 4.96 -17.64
CA ILE A 55 -11.48 4.71 -17.73
C ILE A 55 -11.23 3.33 -18.36
N TYR A 56 -10.30 3.24 -19.30
CA TYR A 56 -10.07 2.04 -20.13
C TYR A 56 -8.61 1.56 -20.08
N PRO A 57 -8.30 0.33 -20.56
CA PRO A 57 -6.92 -0.16 -20.69
C PRO A 57 -5.97 0.82 -21.38
N GLN A 58 -4.72 0.89 -20.91
CA GLN A 58 -3.68 1.81 -21.39
C GLN A 58 -3.39 1.70 -22.89
N ASP A 59 -3.68 0.57 -23.52
CA ASP A 59 -3.51 0.28 -24.93
C ASP A 59 -4.75 0.59 -25.79
N THR A 60 -5.85 1.04 -25.19
CA THR A 60 -7.06 1.43 -25.91
C THR A 60 -6.77 2.65 -26.79
N ASP A 61 -6.95 2.52 -28.11
CA ASP A 61 -6.72 3.59 -29.07
C ASP A 61 -7.89 4.58 -29.14
N GLU A 62 -7.62 5.77 -29.66
CA GLU A 62 -8.59 6.86 -29.81
C GLU A 62 -9.83 6.46 -30.62
N GLY A 63 -9.65 5.71 -31.71
CA GLY A 63 -10.75 5.24 -32.55
C GLY A 63 -11.65 4.22 -31.84
N LYS A 64 -11.10 3.39 -30.94
CA LYS A 64 -11.88 2.51 -30.06
C LYS A 64 -12.63 3.31 -28.99
N LEU A 65 -12.01 4.31 -28.37
CA LEU A 65 -12.69 5.20 -27.40
C LEU A 65 -13.83 5.98 -28.06
N GLY A 66 -13.63 6.50 -29.28
CA GLY A 66 -14.68 7.18 -30.05
C GLY A 66 -15.86 6.26 -30.38
N ARG A 67 -15.61 4.97 -30.68
CA ARG A 67 -16.68 3.98 -30.83
C ARG A 67 -17.44 3.75 -29.52
N PHE A 68 -16.74 3.69 -28.39
CA PHE A 68 -17.39 3.58 -27.08
C PHE A 68 -18.27 4.80 -26.78
N LEU A 69 -17.80 6.03 -27.02
CA LEU A 69 -18.61 7.25 -26.93
C LEU A 69 -19.89 7.15 -27.78
N GLY A 70 -19.77 6.69 -29.02
CA GLY A 70 -20.90 6.47 -29.92
C GLY A 70 -21.97 5.50 -29.38
N GLU A 71 -21.57 4.46 -28.63
CA GLU A 71 -22.50 3.53 -27.98
C GLU A 71 -23.35 4.21 -26.89
N PHE A 72 -22.89 5.32 -26.33
CA PHE A 72 -23.62 6.18 -25.39
C PHE A 72 -24.46 7.27 -26.07
N GLY A 73 -24.47 7.30 -27.41
CA GLY A 73 -25.18 8.31 -28.20
C GLY A 73 -24.40 9.61 -28.42
N ILE A 74 -23.14 9.67 -27.98
CA ILE A 74 -22.27 10.81 -28.21
C ILE A 74 -21.63 10.67 -29.59
N THR A 75 -22.10 11.46 -30.55
CA THR A 75 -21.69 11.37 -31.96
C THR A 75 -20.91 12.57 -32.45
N ASN A 76 -20.82 13.63 -31.64
CA ASN A 76 -19.97 14.78 -31.92
C ASN A 76 -18.50 14.37 -31.82
N THR A 77 -17.70 14.83 -32.78
CA THR A 77 -16.25 14.56 -32.86
C THR A 77 -15.42 15.68 -32.25
N THR A 78 -16.06 16.55 -31.48
CA THR A 78 -15.47 17.69 -30.78
C THR A 78 -16.09 17.77 -29.38
N PRO A 79 -15.43 18.43 -28.41
CA PRO A 79 -15.98 18.60 -27.07
C PRO A 79 -17.43 19.10 -27.11
N SER A 80 -18.30 18.44 -26.35
CA SER A 80 -19.72 18.79 -26.26
C SER A 80 -20.23 18.60 -24.83
N SER A 81 -21.38 19.19 -24.54
CA SER A 81 -22.13 18.98 -23.28
C SER A 81 -23.32 18.04 -23.49
N ASP A 82 -23.27 17.20 -24.52
CA ASP A 82 -24.37 16.28 -24.82
C ASP A 82 -24.50 15.24 -23.70
N ILE A 83 -25.75 14.88 -23.43
CA ILE A 83 -26.08 13.88 -22.42
C ILE A 83 -26.16 12.51 -23.10
N ALA A 84 -25.62 11.50 -22.44
CA ALA A 84 -25.71 10.12 -22.91
C ALA A 84 -27.18 9.67 -22.99
N ASN A 85 -27.51 8.85 -23.99
CA ASN A 85 -28.84 8.27 -24.15
C ASN A 85 -29.12 7.09 -23.20
N LYS A 86 -28.33 6.95 -22.12
CA LYS A 86 -28.36 5.85 -21.15
C LYS A 86 -28.44 6.38 -19.72
N GLY A 87 -29.14 5.63 -18.87
CA GLY A 87 -29.17 5.90 -17.43
C GLY A 87 -27.84 5.59 -16.75
N PHE A 88 -27.59 6.19 -15.59
CA PHE A 88 -26.34 6.05 -14.84
C PHE A 88 -25.95 4.58 -14.61
N VAL A 89 -26.90 3.76 -14.14
CA VAL A 89 -26.66 2.33 -13.88
C VAL A 89 -26.36 1.55 -15.16
N GLU A 90 -27.01 1.90 -16.29
CA GLU A 90 -26.70 1.26 -17.57
C GLU A 90 -25.30 1.65 -18.05
N ILE A 91 -24.88 2.90 -17.86
CA ILE A 91 -23.54 3.37 -18.21
C ILE A 91 -22.48 2.56 -17.47
N LEU A 92 -22.60 2.40 -16.14
CA LEU A 92 -21.66 1.60 -15.34
C LEU A 92 -21.50 0.18 -15.91
N ARG A 93 -22.63 -0.49 -16.20
CA ARG A 93 -22.63 -1.84 -16.77
C ARG A 93 -21.94 -1.89 -18.15
N ARG A 94 -22.23 -0.92 -19.03
CA ARG A 94 -21.66 -0.84 -20.38
C ARG A 94 -20.15 -0.61 -20.34
N ILE A 95 -19.66 0.24 -19.44
CA ILE A 95 -18.22 0.47 -19.26
C ILE A 95 -17.52 -0.84 -18.85
N ARG A 96 -18.11 -1.61 -17.91
CA ARG A 96 -17.58 -2.93 -17.56
C ARG A 96 -17.56 -3.88 -18.75
N GLU A 97 -18.64 -3.92 -19.55
CA GLU A 97 -18.73 -4.76 -20.76
C GLU A 97 -17.69 -4.39 -21.82
N GLN A 98 -17.33 -3.11 -21.91
CA GLN A 98 -16.26 -2.61 -22.77
C GLN A 98 -14.85 -2.89 -22.22
N GLY A 99 -14.74 -3.47 -21.02
CA GLY A 99 -13.47 -3.78 -20.33
C GLY A 99 -12.86 -2.58 -19.59
N GLY A 100 -13.65 -1.54 -19.33
CA GLY A 100 -13.25 -0.37 -18.55
C GLY A 100 -13.69 -0.44 -17.09
N VAL A 101 -13.41 0.64 -16.36
CA VAL A 101 -13.85 0.89 -14.98
C VAL A 101 -14.48 2.28 -14.92
N ALA A 102 -15.55 2.39 -14.14
CA ALA A 102 -16.28 3.65 -13.94
C ALA A 102 -16.05 4.22 -12.54
N ILE A 103 -15.97 5.55 -12.46
CA ILE A 103 -15.96 6.30 -11.21
C ILE A 103 -17.11 7.32 -11.27
N ALA A 104 -17.97 7.36 -10.26
CA ALA A 104 -18.94 8.45 -10.17
C ALA A 104 -18.20 9.74 -9.87
N ALA A 105 -18.28 10.69 -10.80
CA ALA A 105 -17.51 11.92 -10.73
C ALA A 105 -18.08 12.84 -9.64
N HIS A 106 -17.16 13.57 -8.99
CA HIS A 106 -17.41 14.68 -8.05
C HIS A 106 -18.75 14.59 -7.28
N VAL A 107 -18.99 13.48 -6.57
CA VAL A 107 -20.35 13.07 -6.18
C VAL A 107 -21.11 14.04 -5.28
N THR A 108 -20.40 14.99 -4.66
CA THR A 108 -20.93 16.06 -3.80
C THR A 108 -21.17 17.40 -4.51
N ASN A 109 -20.73 17.56 -5.75
CA ASN A 109 -20.76 18.80 -6.52
C ASN A 109 -21.79 18.73 -7.64
N ASP A 110 -21.91 19.78 -8.45
CA ASP A 110 -22.84 19.84 -9.58
C ASP A 110 -22.53 18.74 -10.61
N GLY A 111 -23.57 18.03 -11.08
CA GLY A 111 -23.40 16.81 -11.88
C GLY A 111 -23.09 15.55 -11.05
N GLY A 112 -22.78 15.70 -9.77
CA GLY A 112 -22.49 14.59 -8.85
C GLY A 112 -23.74 13.81 -8.42
N LEU A 113 -23.55 12.50 -8.18
CA LEU A 113 -24.62 11.55 -7.83
C LEU A 113 -25.51 12.01 -6.66
N PHE A 114 -24.94 12.59 -5.59
CA PHE A 114 -25.72 13.03 -4.42
C PHE A 114 -26.53 14.30 -4.66
N LYS A 115 -26.15 15.11 -5.67
CA LYS A 115 -26.86 16.34 -6.06
C LYS A 115 -27.95 16.08 -7.08
N VAL A 116 -27.66 15.25 -8.07
CA VAL A 116 -28.55 15.02 -9.22
C VAL A 116 -29.71 14.08 -8.87
N LEU A 117 -29.42 12.94 -8.24
CA LEU A 117 -30.46 11.98 -7.87
C LEU A 117 -30.94 12.22 -6.45
N SER A 118 -32.16 11.77 -6.12
CA SER A 118 -32.68 11.75 -4.74
C SER A 118 -33.62 10.56 -4.51
N GLY A 119 -33.89 10.22 -3.26
CA GLY A 119 -34.79 9.13 -2.89
C GLY A 119 -34.40 7.77 -3.49
N LYS A 120 -35.39 7.00 -3.94
CA LYS A 120 -35.21 5.63 -4.47
C LYS A 120 -34.24 5.55 -5.66
N PRO A 121 -34.31 6.44 -6.69
CA PRO A 121 -33.33 6.44 -7.77
C PRO A 121 -31.87 6.54 -7.30
N ARG A 122 -31.60 7.42 -6.31
CA ARG A 122 -30.25 7.56 -5.75
C ARG A 122 -29.79 6.30 -5.03
N ILE A 123 -30.67 5.70 -4.22
CA ILE A 123 -30.39 4.46 -3.50
C ILE A 123 -30.05 3.34 -4.50
N GLN A 124 -30.84 3.19 -5.56
CA GLN A 124 -30.61 2.18 -6.60
C GLN A 124 -29.29 2.42 -7.35
N ALA A 125 -28.98 3.66 -7.71
CA ALA A 125 -27.73 4.02 -8.36
C ALA A 125 -26.51 3.76 -7.44
N TRP A 126 -26.62 4.08 -6.15
CA TRP A 126 -25.58 3.84 -5.15
C TRP A 126 -25.31 2.35 -4.91
N GLN A 127 -26.37 1.54 -4.90
CA GLN A 127 -26.30 0.10 -4.67
C GLN A 127 -25.93 -0.70 -5.93
N ALA A 128 -25.77 -0.06 -7.08
CA ALA A 128 -25.38 -0.72 -8.32
C ALA A 128 -24.03 -1.44 -8.15
N GLU A 129 -23.98 -2.72 -8.55
CA GLU A 129 -22.80 -3.58 -8.40
C GLU A 129 -21.59 -3.00 -9.15
N ASP A 130 -21.82 -2.44 -10.34
CA ASP A 130 -20.79 -1.86 -11.20
C ASP A 130 -20.28 -0.47 -10.74
N LEU A 131 -20.85 0.12 -9.67
CA LEU A 131 -20.32 1.34 -9.05
C LEU A 131 -19.15 0.96 -8.14
N LEU A 132 -17.93 1.01 -8.67
CA LEU A 132 -16.74 0.57 -7.94
C LEU A 132 -16.08 1.68 -7.12
N ALA A 133 -16.12 2.92 -7.60
CA ALA A 133 -15.50 4.06 -6.92
C ALA A 133 -16.32 5.35 -7.05
N ILE A 134 -16.11 6.26 -6.11
CA ILE A 134 -16.61 7.63 -6.12
C ILE A 134 -15.46 8.63 -5.96
N GLN A 135 -15.60 9.80 -6.58
CA GLN A 135 -14.68 10.91 -6.44
C GLN A 135 -15.25 11.95 -5.47
N ILE A 136 -14.46 12.34 -4.47
CA ILE A 136 -14.82 13.39 -3.49
C ILE A 136 -13.69 14.44 -3.39
N PRO A 137 -13.99 15.68 -2.98
CA PRO A 137 -13.03 16.80 -3.01
C PRO A 137 -12.07 16.83 -1.80
N GLY A 138 -11.97 15.77 -1.01
CA GLY A 138 -11.13 15.75 0.19
C GLY A 138 -11.24 14.45 0.98
N PRO A 139 -10.89 14.44 2.28
CA PRO A 139 -11.08 13.29 3.15
C PRO A 139 -12.55 12.92 3.35
N VAL A 140 -12.82 11.64 3.64
CA VAL A 140 -14.18 11.13 3.92
C VAL A 140 -14.80 11.83 5.14
N GLU A 141 -13.96 12.22 6.10
CA GLU A 141 -14.36 12.86 7.35
C GLU A 141 -14.97 14.25 7.15
N ASP A 142 -14.73 14.87 6.00
CA ASP A 142 -15.23 16.21 5.63
C ASP A 142 -16.59 16.19 4.94
N LEU A 143 -17.04 15.00 4.54
CA LEU A 143 -18.37 14.85 3.96
C LEU A 143 -19.43 15.25 4.98
N LEU A 144 -20.52 15.85 4.48
CA LEU A 144 -21.71 16.11 5.28
C LEU A 144 -22.18 14.81 5.96
N GLN A 145 -22.71 14.93 7.18
CA GLN A 145 -22.95 13.76 8.04
C GLN A 145 -23.85 12.69 7.39
N ASP A 146 -24.86 13.10 6.64
CA ASP A 146 -25.76 12.22 5.90
C ASP A 146 -25.03 11.46 4.78
N MET A 147 -24.20 12.13 4.00
CA MET A 147 -23.39 11.53 2.95
C MET A 147 -22.29 10.64 3.52
N ARG A 148 -21.65 11.08 4.60
CA ARG A 148 -20.62 10.29 5.31
C ARG A 148 -21.18 8.97 5.81
N GLN A 149 -22.39 8.95 6.38
CA GLN A 149 -23.04 7.70 6.80
C GLN A 149 -23.31 6.76 5.62
N ILE A 150 -23.61 7.29 4.43
CA ILE A 150 -23.79 6.49 3.22
C ILE A 150 -22.44 5.89 2.77
N VAL A 151 -21.40 6.72 2.67
CA VAL A 151 -20.05 6.32 2.25
C VAL A 151 -19.44 5.32 3.23
N GLU A 152 -19.62 5.51 4.54
CA GLU A 152 -19.16 4.59 5.59
C GLU A 152 -20.04 3.33 5.76
N ASN A 153 -21.01 3.12 4.86
CA ASN A 153 -21.96 1.99 4.88
C ASN A 153 -22.81 1.88 6.17
N ARG A 154 -23.00 3.00 6.89
CA ARG A 154 -23.75 3.08 8.16
C ARG A 154 -25.23 3.43 7.96
N ASN A 155 -25.57 4.04 6.84
CA ASN A 155 -26.96 4.34 6.50
C ASN A 155 -27.67 3.06 6.01
N ALA A 156 -28.77 2.68 6.67
CA ALA A 156 -29.49 1.45 6.39
C ALA A 156 -30.12 1.40 4.99
N ASP A 157 -30.64 2.53 4.49
CA ASP A 157 -31.32 2.60 3.19
C ASP A 157 -30.32 2.43 2.03
N TYR A 158 -29.09 2.92 2.21
CA TYR A 158 -28.04 2.90 1.20
C TYR A 158 -27.06 1.74 1.37
N ARG A 159 -27.32 0.83 2.31
CA ARG A 159 -26.39 -0.23 2.66
C ARG A 159 -26.08 -1.10 1.44
N ARG A 160 -24.79 -1.31 1.17
CA ARG A 160 -24.34 -2.26 0.15
C ARG A 160 -24.10 -3.62 0.77
N ALA A 161 -24.60 -4.68 0.13
CA ALA A 161 -24.44 -6.06 0.57
C ALA A 161 -22.98 -6.53 0.47
N HIS A 162 -22.27 -6.02 -0.54
CA HIS A 162 -20.86 -6.25 -0.77
C HIS A 162 -20.13 -4.90 -0.67
N PRO A 163 -19.87 -4.40 0.55
CA PRO A 163 -19.08 -3.19 0.72
C PRO A 163 -17.64 -3.43 0.26
N ALA A 164 -16.96 -2.35 -0.13
CA ALA A 164 -15.59 -2.42 -0.60
C ALA A 164 -14.60 -2.78 0.52
N ASP A 165 -14.84 -2.35 1.77
CA ASP A 165 -14.11 -2.84 2.94
C ASP A 165 -14.97 -2.73 4.23
N ASP A 166 -14.37 -3.01 5.40
CA ASP A 166 -15.05 -2.95 6.70
C ASP A 166 -15.57 -1.55 7.07
N ARG A 167 -15.00 -0.48 6.50
CA ARG A 167 -15.31 0.92 6.82
C ARG A 167 -16.09 1.62 5.71
N LEU A 168 -15.93 1.24 4.45
CA LEU A 168 -16.41 1.95 3.27
C LEU A 168 -17.33 1.07 2.42
N ALA A 169 -18.49 1.61 2.06
CA ALA A 169 -19.43 0.96 1.14
C ALA A 169 -18.86 0.82 -0.28
N VAL A 170 -18.02 1.78 -0.69
CA VAL A 170 -17.47 1.92 -2.04
C VAL A 170 -16.08 2.54 -1.94
N ALA A 171 -15.19 2.27 -2.90
CA ALA A 171 -13.90 2.94 -2.93
C ALA A 171 -14.05 4.45 -3.10
N VAL A 172 -13.17 5.19 -2.46
CA VAL A 172 -13.16 6.66 -2.49
C VAL A 172 -11.82 7.10 -3.06
N VAL A 173 -11.87 7.99 -4.05
CA VAL A 173 -10.67 8.60 -4.64
C VAL A 173 -10.75 10.13 -4.56
N ASN A 174 -9.58 10.74 -4.55
CA ASN A 174 -9.41 12.17 -4.78
C ASN A 174 -8.87 12.38 -6.20
N ALA A 175 -9.50 13.27 -6.95
CA ALA A 175 -9.08 13.72 -8.27
C ALA A 175 -9.89 14.98 -8.58
N ARG A 176 -9.41 16.18 -8.24
CA ARG A 176 -10.19 17.43 -8.27
C ARG A 176 -10.36 18.03 -9.68
N ASP A 177 -11.14 17.39 -10.57
CA ASP A 177 -11.50 17.87 -11.93
C ASP A 177 -10.44 18.81 -12.55
N ILE A 178 -9.25 18.27 -12.75
CA ILE A 178 -8.04 19.06 -12.99
C ILE A 178 -8.12 19.67 -14.39
N VAL A 179 -8.21 20.99 -14.49
CA VAL A 179 -8.26 21.71 -15.77
C VAL A 179 -6.94 22.42 -16.04
N THR A 180 -6.29 22.90 -15.00
CA THR A 180 -5.04 23.67 -15.06
C THR A 180 -3.91 22.96 -14.30
N PRO A 181 -2.64 23.19 -14.66
CA PRO A 181 -1.52 22.65 -13.89
C PRO A 181 -1.51 23.06 -12.42
N GLU A 182 -2.04 24.24 -12.08
CA GLU A 182 -2.11 24.79 -10.74
C GLU A 182 -3.10 24.03 -9.84
N ASP A 183 -4.11 23.36 -10.41
CA ASP A 183 -5.04 22.52 -9.63
C ASP A 183 -4.31 21.37 -8.92
N LEU A 184 -3.16 20.92 -9.45
CA LEU A 184 -2.30 19.89 -8.85
C LEU A 184 -1.58 20.34 -7.56
N ASP A 185 -1.62 21.64 -7.23
CA ASP A 185 -1.10 22.14 -5.95
C ASP A 185 -2.03 21.82 -4.77
N ASP A 186 -3.27 21.43 -5.05
CA ASP A 186 -4.20 20.97 -4.02
C ASP A 186 -3.93 19.49 -3.67
N PRO A 187 -3.77 19.14 -2.37
CA PRO A 187 -3.59 17.75 -1.96
C PRO A 187 -4.72 16.82 -2.43
N SER A 188 -5.95 17.31 -2.56
CA SER A 188 -7.11 16.56 -3.07
C SER A 188 -7.12 16.36 -4.59
N ALA A 189 -6.11 16.86 -5.32
CA ALA A 189 -5.95 16.60 -6.74
C ALA A 189 -5.46 15.17 -7.02
N THR A 190 -4.88 14.49 -6.03
CA THR A 190 -4.29 13.16 -6.21
C THR A 190 -4.60 12.25 -5.03
N CYS A 191 -4.41 10.95 -5.22
CA CYS A 191 -4.41 9.97 -4.15
C CYS A 191 -3.43 8.83 -4.49
N TRP A 192 -3.11 8.01 -3.49
CA TRP A 192 -2.25 6.85 -3.65
C TRP A 192 -3.09 5.61 -3.93
N ILE A 193 -2.75 4.88 -4.99
CA ILE A 193 -3.40 3.64 -5.37
C ILE A 193 -2.34 2.55 -5.54
N LYS A 194 -2.38 1.52 -4.69
CA LYS A 194 -1.48 0.37 -4.71
C LYS A 194 -1.97 -0.67 -5.71
N MET A 195 -1.24 -0.78 -6.81
CA MET A 195 -1.47 -1.78 -7.86
C MET A 195 -0.26 -2.71 -7.97
N SER A 196 -0.51 -4.01 -8.18
CA SER A 196 0.56 -4.97 -8.46
C SER A 196 1.21 -4.72 -9.82
N GLU A 197 0.39 -4.34 -10.79
CA GLU A 197 0.77 -3.83 -12.09
C GLU A 197 -0.15 -2.65 -12.40
N VAL A 198 0.39 -1.57 -12.98
CA VAL A 198 -0.43 -0.45 -13.43
C VAL A 198 -1.22 -0.92 -14.66
N SER A 199 -2.45 -1.36 -14.46
CA SER A 199 -3.39 -1.85 -15.48
C SER A 199 -4.84 -1.57 -15.07
N ILE A 200 -5.79 -1.71 -16.01
CA ILE A 200 -7.21 -1.47 -15.68
C ILE A 200 -7.71 -2.47 -14.62
N GLU A 201 -7.21 -3.71 -14.67
CA GLU A 201 -7.51 -4.74 -13.68
C GLU A 201 -6.84 -4.41 -12.34
N GLY A 202 -5.62 -3.89 -12.34
CA GLY A 202 -4.95 -3.39 -11.14
C GLY A 202 -5.76 -2.29 -10.44
N LEU A 203 -6.31 -1.35 -11.22
CA LEU A 203 -7.19 -0.29 -10.73
C LEU A 203 -8.51 -0.85 -10.20
N ARG A 204 -9.14 -1.78 -10.93
CA ARG A 204 -10.36 -2.47 -10.50
C ARG A 204 -10.18 -3.19 -9.17
N GLN A 205 -9.08 -3.93 -9.02
CA GLN A 205 -8.73 -4.62 -7.76
C GLN A 205 -8.50 -3.63 -6.61
N ALA A 206 -7.93 -2.45 -6.89
CA ALA A 206 -7.80 -1.40 -5.89
C ALA A 206 -9.16 -0.85 -5.41
N PHE A 207 -10.15 -0.79 -6.29
CA PHE A 207 -11.51 -0.38 -5.91
C PHE A 207 -12.29 -1.46 -5.16
N LEU A 208 -11.95 -2.74 -5.34
CA LEU A 208 -12.56 -3.84 -4.60
C LEU A 208 -11.96 -4.06 -3.21
N ASP A 209 -10.76 -3.52 -2.93
CA ASP A 209 -10.10 -3.59 -1.62
C ASP A 209 -9.41 -2.25 -1.29
N PRO A 210 -10.19 -1.15 -1.14
CA PRO A 210 -9.65 0.18 -0.92
C PRO A 210 -8.92 0.29 0.43
N GLY A 211 -9.34 -0.45 1.45
CA GLY A 211 -8.73 -0.42 2.78
C GLY A 211 -7.24 -0.78 2.77
N SER A 212 -6.82 -1.70 1.91
CA SER A 212 -5.41 -2.06 1.76
C SER A 212 -4.71 -1.36 0.59
N ARG A 213 -5.46 -0.77 -0.35
CA ARG A 213 -4.91 -0.28 -1.63
C ARG A 213 -5.04 1.21 -1.88
N ILE A 214 -5.90 1.94 -1.21
CA ILE A 214 -6.14 3.37 -1.49
C ILE A 214 -5.86 4.21 -0.26
N ARG A 215 -5.10 5.29 -0.45
CA ARG A 215 -4.87 6.32 0.58
C ARG A 215 -5.13 7.69 -0.01
N LEU A 216 -6.11 8.39 0.57
CA LEU A 216 -6.39 9.79 0.29
C LEU A 216 -5.31 10.66 0.93
N ASN A 217 -4.95 11.76 0.28
CA ASN A 217 -3.97 12.68 0.87
C ASN A 217 -4.52 13.33 2.14
N PRO A 218 -3.70 13.46 3.20
CA PRO A 218 -4.11 14.14 4.41
C PRO A 218 -4.27 15.64 4.12
N LYS A 219 -5.11 16.31 4.91
CA LYS A 219 -5.26 17.77 4.80
C LYS A 219 -3.97 18.55 5.07
N GLN A 220 -3.12 17.99 5.92
CA GLN A 220 -1.89 18.60 6.38
C GLN A 220 -0.80 17.54 6.42
N GLY A 221 0.43 17.95 6.08
CA GLY A 221 1.57 17.05 5.94
C GLY A 221 1.56 16.31 4.60
N GLN A 222 2.46 15.35 4.47
CA GLN A 222 2.58 14.49 3.30
C GLN A 222 2.42 13.04 3.76
N LEU A 223 1.76 12.23 2.93
CA LEU A 223 1.84 10.77 3.06
C LEU A 223 3.22 10.35 2.58
N GLU A 224 4.17 10.23 3.49
CA GLU A 224 5.43 9.57 3.20
C GLU A 224 5.29 8.09 3.55
N PRO A 225 5.70 7.17 2.65
CA PRO A 225 5.83 5.76 3.00
C PRO A 225 6.71 5.61 4.25
N GLU A 226 6.26 4.80 5.22
CA GLU A 226 7.10 4.51 6.39
C GLU A 226 8.40 3.84 5.93
N VAL A 227 9.51 4.55 6.13
CA VAL A 227 10.83 4.01 5.84
C VAL A 227 11.16 2.99 6.95
N HIS A 228 11.49 1.78 6.53
CA HIS A 228 11.88 0.70 7.42
C HIS A 228 12.92 -0.17 6.72
N ALA A 229 13.62 -0.99 7.50
CA ALA A 229 14.56 -1.94 6.94
C ALA A 229 13.83 -3.14 6.30
N GLU A 230 14.28 -3.55 5.12
CA GLU A 230 13.59 -4.53 4.27
C GLU A 230 14.47 -5.76 4.04
N LEU A 231 13.86 -6.94 4.00
CA LEU A 231 14.47 -8.09 3.35
C LEU A 231 14.21 -7.94 1.84
N VAL A 232 15.25 -8.03 1.01
CA VAL A 232 15.15 -7.80 -0.44
C VAL A 232 15.15 -9.12 -1.19
N ALA A 233 16.11 -9.99 -0.91
CA ALA A 233 16.26 -11.27 -1.59
C ALA A 233 17.01 -12.27 -0.73
N MET A 234 16.84 -13.56 -1.00
CA MET A 234 17.63 -14.63 -0.41
C MET A 234 17.98 -15.69 -1.45
N ALA A 235 19.20 -16.20 -1.38
CA ALA A 235 19.67 -17.31 -2.20
C ALA A 235 20.44 -18.35 -1.38
N TRP A 236 20.47 -19.58 -1.88
CA TRP A 236 21.14 -20.71 -1.25
C TRP A 236 22.13 -21.35 -2.22
N GLU A 237 23.34 -21.61 -1.73
CA GLU A 237 24.35 -22.43 -2.40
C GLU A 237 24.61 -23.66 -1.50
N GLY A 238 24.16 -24.83 -1.93
CA GLY A 238 24.14 -26.08 -1.17
C GLY A 238 22.82 -26.37 -0.42
N GLY A 239 22.75 -27.58 0.16
CA GLY A 239 21.61 -28.00 0.98
C GLY A 239 20.36 -28.34 0.17
N PHE A 240 19.20 -28.34 0.82
CA PHE A 240 17.92 -28.69 0.19
C PHE A 240 17.43 -27.67 -0.87
N LEU A 241 17.79 -26.39 -0.71
CA LEU A 241 17.37 -25.30 -1.59
C LEU A 241 18.49 -24.87 -2.57
N ASP A 242 19.44 -25.76 -2.86
CA ASP A 242 20.60 -25.43 -3.70
C ASP A 242 20.20 -24.81 -5.04
N GLY A 243 20.81 -23.66 -5.36
CA GLY A 243 20.55 -22.89 -6.58
C GLY A 243 19.24 -22.11 -6.59
N ALA A 244 18.41 -22.21 -5.55
CA ALA A 244 17.18 -21.42 -5.45
C ALA A 244 17.48 -19.97 -5.02
N ALA A 245 16.63 -19.06 -5.49
CA ALA A 245 16.60 -17.66 -5.05
C ALA A 245 15.16 -17.16 -4.97
N ILE A 246 14.90 -16.28 -4.00
CA ILE A 246 13.60 -15.63 -3.81
C ILE A 246 13.78 -14.13 -3.62
N HIS A 247 12.80 -13.36 -4.09
CA HIS A 247 12.65 -11.95 -3.78
C HIS A 247 11.52 -11.76 -2.76
N PHE A 248 11.71 -10.82 -1.84
CA PHE A 248 10.70 -10.45 -0.87
C PHE A 248 9.99 -9.16 -1.30
N ASN A 249 8.70 -9.06 -1.02
CA ASN A 249 7.98 -7.79 -1.01
C ASN A 249 8.42 -6.99 0.22
N SER A 250 8.53 -5.66 0.11
CA SER A 250 8.86 -4.80 1.25
C SER A 250 7.82 -4.85 2.39
N ASN A 251 6.59 -5.25 2.09
CA ASN A 251 5.52 -5.35 3.08
C ASN A 251 5.30 -6.80 3.51
N LEU A 252 4.18 -7.41 3.08
CA LEU A 252 3.79 -8.75 3.48
C LEU A 252 4.28 -9.81 2.48
N ASN A 253 4.96 -10.82 3.02
CA ASN A 253 5.36 -12.01 2.27
C ASN A 253 4.59 -13.23 2.77
N VAL A 254 3.96 -13.98 1.86
CA VAL A 254 3.19 -15.18 2.20
C VAL A 254 3.73 -16.36 1.39
N LEU A 255 4.32 -17.35 2.07
CA LEU A 255 4.83 -18.57 1.46
C LEU A 255 3.76 -19.67 1.50
N ILE A 256 3.26 -20.10 0.33
CA ILE A 256 2.19 -21.10 0.20
C ILE A 256 2.73 -22.34 -0.54
N GLY A 257 2.31 -23.53 -0.11
CA GLY A 257 2.68 -24.79 -0.76
C GLY A 257 2.47 -26.03 0.11
N GLY A 258 2.54 -27.22 -0.47
CA GLY A 258 2.37 -28.51 0.23
C GLY A 258 3.41 -28.78 1.31
N ARG A 259 3.22 -29.81 2.15
CA ARG A 259 4.21 -30.20 3.17
C ARG A 259 5.55 -30.59 2.51
N GLY A 260 6.68 -30.22 3.12
CA GLY A 260 8.01 -30.57 2.63
C GLY A 260 8.56 -29.70 1.49
N THR A 261 7.83 -28.68 1.03
CA THR A 261 8.25 -27.77 -0.05
C THR A 261 9.28 -26.71 0.33
N GLY A 262 9.82 -26.75 1.57
CA GLY A 262 10.85 -25.82 2.02
C GLY A 262 10.37 -24.50 2.66
N LYS A 263 9.07 -24.29 2.87
CA LYS A 263 8.55 -23.07 3.52
C LYS A 263 9.20 -22.76 4.88
N SER A 264 9.21 -23.74 5.79
CA SER A 264 9.86 -23.58 7.10
C SER A 264 11.37 -23.43 6.96
N THR A 265 11.96 -24.05 5.93
CA THR A 265 13.38 -23.89 5.61
C THR A 265 13.72 -22.46 5.24
N VAL A 266 12.86 -21.75 4.50
CA VAL A 266 13.06 -20.31 4.20
C VAL A 266 13.07 -19.49 5.49
N VAL A 267 12.08 -19.69 6.37
CA VAL A 267 11.99 -18.96 7.66
C VAL A 267 13.22 -19.23 8.53
N GLU A 268 13.63 -20.50 8.67
CA GLU A 268 14.82 -20.84 9.45
C GLU A 268 16.13 -20.44 8.76
N SER A 269 16.12 -20.23 7.43
CA SER A 269 17.25 -19.65 6.71
C SER A 269 17.39 -18.16 6.98
N VAL A 270 16.28 -17.40 7.09
CA VAL A 270 16.31 -16.02 7.60
C VAL A 270 16.95 -16.02 9.00
N ARG A 271 16.45 -16.85 9.92
CA ARG A 271 16.99 -16.96 11.28
C ARG A 271 18.48 -17.27 11.27
N SER A 272 18.88 -18.26 10.46
CA SER A 272 20.27 -18.70 10.35
C SER A 272 21.15 -17.59 9.80
N ALA A 273 20.78 -16.95 8.68
CA ALA A 273 21.55 -15.85 8.08
C ALA A 273 21.73 -14.68 9.05
N LEU A 274 20.71 -14.36 9.84
CA LEU A 274 20.76 -13.30 10.84
C LEU A 274 21.49 -13.71 12.13
N GLY A 275 21.85 -14.98 12.31
CA GLY A 275 22.52 -15.45 13.53
C GLY A 275 21.65 -15.37 14.78
N LEU A 276 20.33 -15.52 14.63
CA LEU A 276 19.38 -15.43 15.74
C LEU A 276 19.14 -16.79 16.41
N ASP A 277 18.97 -16.78 17.73
CA ASP A 277 18.61 -17.98 18.49
C ASP A 277 17.09 -18.16 18.59
N PRO A 278 16.58 -19.41 18.53
CA PRO A 278 15.19 -19.71 18.85
C PRO A 278 14.87 -19.48 20.34
N ILE A 279 13.66 -18.99 20.60
CA ILE A 279 13.14 -18.73 21.95
C ILE A 279 12.29 -19.92 22.39
N GLY A 280 12.92 -20.90 23.01
CA GLY A 280 12.24 -22.12 23.43
C GLY A 280 13.10 -23.35 23.26
N ASP A 281 12.85 -24.37 24.07
CA ASP A 281 13.60 -25.63 24.00
C ASP A 281 13.11 -26.49 22.84
N GLU A 282 11.80 -26.50 22.57
CA GLU A 282 11.23 -27.22 21.43
C GLU A 282 11.61 -26.51 20.12
N ALA A 283 11.46 -25.19 20.09
CA ALA A 283 11.88 -24.36 18.95
C ALA A 283 13.37 -24.53 18.63
N ARG A 284 14.24 -24.58 19.66
CA ARG A 284 15.68 -24.83 19.49
C ARG A 284 15.95 -26.19 18.86
N LYS A 285 15.33 -27.25 19.37
CA LYS A 285 15.47 -28.61 18.79
C LYS A 285 14.99 -28.66 17.33
N ALA A 286 13.88 -28.00 17.02
CA ALA A 286 13.34 -27.94 15.65
C ALA A 286 14.29 -27.21 14.70
N HIS A 287 14.79 -26.03 15.11
CA HIS A 287 15.78 -25.27 14.35
C HIS A 287 17.07 -26.07 14.12
N GLU A 288 17.65 -26.65 15.17
CA GLU A 288 18.85 -27.48 15.06
C GLU A 288 18.62 -28.69 14.13
N GLY A 289 17.44 -29.29 14.17
CA GLY A 289 17.05 -30.35 13.25
C GLY A 289 17.08 -29.90 11.79
N ILE A 290 16.51 -28.72 11.48
CA ILE A 290 16.51 -28.13 10.14
C ILE A 290 17.95 -27.80 9.70
N VAL A 291 18.73 -27.17 10.56
CA VAL A 291 20.15 -26.85 10.28
C VAL A 291 20.94 -28.11 9.97
N ARG A 292 20.80 -29.18 10.75
CA ARG A 292 21.57 -30.42 10.58
C ARG A 292 21.12 -31.25 9.38
N GLN A 293 19.81 -31.39 9.16
CA GLN A 293 19.26 -32.34 8.19
C GLN A 293 18.97 -31.72 6.82
N VAL A 294 18.56 -30.45 6.79
CA VAL A 294 18.03 -29.77 5.60
C VAL A 294 19.05 -28.79 5.04
N LEU A 295 19.55 -27.87 5.87
CA LEU A 295 20.57 -26.91 5.42
C LEU A 295 21.92 -27.60 5.30
N ARG A 296 22.35 -28.37 6.30
CA ARG A 296 23.63 -29.11 6.36
C ARG A 296 24.86 -28.17 6.39
N SER A 297 25.98 -28.74 6.85
CA SER A 297 27.27 -28.04 6.85
C SER A 297 27.73 -27.74 5.42
N GLY A 298 28.33 -26.58 5.22
CA GLY A 298 28.80 -26.11 3.91
C GLY A 298 27.78 -25.32 3.09
N THR A 299 26.50 -25.35 3.47
CA THR A 299 25.48 -24.53 2.80
C THR A 299 25.68 -23.06 3.12
N LYS A 300 25.75 -22.25 2.07
CA LYS A 300 25.84 -20.80 2.14
C LYS A 300 24.46 -20.19 1.88
N ILE A 301 24.03 -19.36 2.81
CA ILE A 301 22.81 -18.55 2.71
C ILE A 301 23.25 -17.11 2.48
N SER A 302 22.75 -16.49 1.42
CA SER A 302 23.00 -15.09 1.08
C SER A 302 21.69 -14.32 1.19
N LEU A 303 21.58 -13.42 2.16
CA LEU A 303 20.40 -12.58 2.42
C LEU A 303 20.75 -11.13 2.10
N VAL A 304 20.04 -10.54 1.14
CA VAL A 304 20.14 -9.12 0.83
C VAL A 304 19.13 -8.36 1.68
N VAL A 305 19.60 -7.34 2.38
CA VAL A 305 18.79 -6.46 3.22
C VAL A 305 19.01 -5.02 2.83
N ARG A 306 17.98 -4.20 2.94
CA ARG A 306 18.07 -2.75 2.76
C ARG A 306 17.88 -2.10 4.11
N ALA A 307 18.92 -1.45 4.62
CA ALA A 307 18.84 -0.70 5.87
C ALA A 307 18.57 0.78 5.55
N ASP A 308 17.74 1.42 6.36
CA ASP A 308 17.18 2.75 6.12
C ASP A 308 17.90 3.88 6.89
N ARG A 309 18.80 3.55 7.83
CA ARG A 309 19.49 4.52 8.69
C ARG A 309 21.00 4.34 8.67
N PRO A 310 21.80 5.44 8.55
CA PRO A 310 21.40 6.85 8.36
C PRO A 310 21.04 7.21 6.91
N THR A 311 21.33 6.33 5.95
CA THR A 311 20.97 6.46 4.53
C THR A 311 20.54 5.10 4.02
N VAL A 312 19.56 5.06 3.12
CA VAL A 312 19.14 3.82 2.46
C VAL A 312 20.33 3.19 1.75
N ARG A 313 20.72 1.99 2.19
CA ARG A 313 21.82 1.21 1.62
C ARG A 313 21.49 -0.28 1.61
N GLU A 314 21.97 -0.97 0.61
CA GLU A 314 21.87 -2.42 0.52
C GLU A 314 23.10 -3.11 1.11
N TYR A 315 22.86 -4.18 1.86
CA TYR A 315 23.89 -5.02 2.45
C TYR A 315 23.59 -6.48 2.13
N ARG A 316 24.64 -7.28 1.98
CA ARG A 316 24.52 -8.73 1.84
C ARG A 316 25.04 -9.40 3.10
N ILE A 317 24.15 -10.11 3.78
CA ILE A 317 24.47 -10.97 4.92
C ILE A 317 24.70 -12.38 4.38
N GLU A 318 25.93 -12.88 4.48
CA GLU A 318 26.31 -14.22 4.03
C GLU A 318 26.65 -15.09 5.24
N ARG A 319 26.08 -16.30 5.30
CA ARG A 319 26.43 -17.30 6.31
C ARG A 319 26.65 -18.65 5.67
N THR A 320 27.87 -19.19 5.82
CA THR A 320 28.18 -20.59 5.47
C THR A 320 28.14 -21.42 6.74
N ILE A 321 27.23 -22.39 6.85
CA ILE A 321 27.04 -23.17 8.08
C ILE A 321 28.28 -24.05 8.35
N PRO A 322 28.82 -24.09 9.59
CA PRO A 322 28.30 -23.50 10.84
C PRO A 322 28.89 -22.12 11.20
N ASN A 323 29.65 -21.50 10.30
CA ASN A 323 30.38 -20.27 10.57
C ASN A 323 29.43 -19.11 10.97
N PRO A 324 29.94 -18.11 11.71
CA PRO A 324 29.22 -16.87 11.96
C PRO A 324 28.82 -16.14 10.67
N PRO A 325 27.75 -15.34 10.68
CA PRO A 325 27.37 -14.51 9.54
C PRO A 325 28.40 -13.39 9.28
N LEU A 326 28.56 -13.03 8.02
CA LEU A 326 29.41 -11.93 7.54
C LEU A 326 28.54 -10.92 6.81
N VAL A 327 28.76 -9.63 7.05
CA VAL A 327 28.06 -8.55 6.35
C VAL A 327 28.97 -7.96 5.29
N ARG A 328 28.45 -7.79 4.08
CA ARG A 328 29.10 -7.10 2.97
C ARG A 328 28.31 -5.86 2.57
N ASP A 329 29.01 -4.81 2.18
CA ASP A 329 28.41 -3.60 1.62
C ASP A 329 28.08 -3.77 0.12
N GLU A 330 27.58 -2.70 -0.51
CA GLU A 330 27.22 -2.65 -1.93
C GLU A 330 28.40 -2.90 -2.88
N ARG A 331 29.64 -2.70 -2.41
CA ARG A 331 30.87 -2.96 -3.19
C ARG A 331 31.35 -4.40 -3.02
N GLY A 332 30.71 -5.17 -2.16
CA GLY A 332 31.10 -6.54 -1.81
C GLY A 332 32.19 -6.62 -0.75
N GLU A 333 32.60 -5.49 -0.16
CA GLU A 333 33.62 -5.44 0.87
C GLU A 333 33.03 -5.85 2.22
N VAL A 334 33.84 -6.53 3.04
CA VAL A 334 33.40 -6.97 4.37
C VAL A 334 33.26 -5.75 5.29
N SER A 335 32.08 -5.60 5.88
CA SER A 335 31.76 -4.56 6.84
C SER A 335 31.97 -5.04 8.27
N ASN A 336 32.23 -4.11 9.20
CA ASN A 336 32.30 -4.39 10.64
C ASN A 336 30.91 -4.48 11.30
N LEU A 337 29.83 -4.30 10.55
CA LEU A 337 28.46 -4.40 11.04
C LEU A 337 28.06 -5.85 11.25
N SER A 338 27.25 -6.09 12.27
CA SER A 338 26.54 -7.36 12.48
C SER A 338 25.15 -7.33 11.82
N PRO A 339 24.51 -8.49 11.59
CA PRO A 339 23.11 -8.53 11.17
C PRO A 339 22.16 -7.74 12.08
N GLN A 340 22.41 -7.72 13.39
CA GLN A 340 21.61 -6.99 14.37
C GLN A 340 21.77 -5.48 14.27
N ASP A 341 22.92 -4.98 13.78
CA ASP A 341 23.09 -3.54 13.54
C ASP A 341 22.26 -3.06 12.34
N LEU A 342 22.07 -3.93 11.34
CA LEU A 342 21.26 -3.65 10.16
C LEU A 342 19.76 -3.81 10.43
N LEU A 343 19.40 -4.78 11.26
CA LEU A 343 18.02 -5.18 11.55
C LEU A 343 17.81 -5.30 13.07
N PRO A 344 17.82 -4.19 13.84
CA PRO A 344 17.86 -4.24 15.31
C PRO A 344 16.58 -4.77 15.98
N ARG A 345 15.46 -4.81 15.24
CA ARG A 345 14.15 -5.24 15.73
C ARG A 345 13.59 -6.44 14.97
N VAL A 346 14.42 -7.12 14.17
CA VAL A 346 13.95 -8.29 13.42
C VAL A 346 13.72 -9.46 14.37
N GLU A 347 12.60 -10.13 14.18
CA GLU A 347 12.22 -11.30 14.93
C GLU A 347 11.86 -12.41 13.97
N VAL A 348 12.27 -13.63 14.32
CA VAL A 348 11.92 -14.82 13.55
C VAL A 348 11.27 -15.80 14.50
N TYR A 349 10.09 -16.27 14.11
CA TYR A 349 9.32 -17.27 14.83
C TYR A 349 9.13 -18.49 13.95
N GLY A 350 9.66 -19.62 14.39
CA GLY A 350 9.55 -20.91 13.74
C GLY A 350 8.22 -21.58 14.05
N GLN A 351 8.10 -22.83 13.60
CA GLN A 351 6.89 -23.59 13.79
C GLN A 351 6.61 -23.84 15.29
N HIS A 352 5.38 -23.51 15.73
CA HIS A 352 4.89 -23.63 17.11
C HIS A 352 5.66 -22.81 18.18
N GLU A 353 6.64 -21.99 17.80
CA GLU A 353 7.47 -21.25 18.75
C GLU A 353 6.63 -20.27 19.58
N ILE A 354 5.74 -19.49 18.95
CA ILE A 354 4.83 -18.57 19.66
C ILE A 354 3.96 -19.32 20.69
N SER A 355 3.48 -20.52 20.34
CA SER A 355 2.67 -21.35 21.25
C SER A 355 3.49 -21.91 22.41
N GLU A 356 4.77 -22.17 22.23
CA GLU A 356 5.67 -22.54 23.32
C GLU A 356 5.84 -21.36 24.29
N LEU A 357 5.99 -20.14 23.77
CA LEU A 357 6.18 -18.94 24.57
C LEU A 357 5.00 -18.64 25.50
N THR A 358 3.76 -18.91 25.06
CA THR A 358 2.58 -18.70 25.90
C THR A 358 2.52 -19.62 27.12
N LYS A 359 3.29 -20.71 27.16
CA LYS A 359 3.36 -21.63 28.31
C LYS A 359 4.24 -21.10 29.45
N SER A 360 5.01 -20.03 29.22
CA SER A 360 5.86 -19.41 30.24
C SER A 360 5.49 -17.93 30.41
N ARG A 361 5.01 -17.58 31.62
CA ARG A 361 4.70 -16.18 31.97
C ARG A 361 5.90 -15.25 31.75
N GLU A 362 7.10 -15.67 32.10
CA GLU A 362 8.32 -14.86 31.96
C GLU A 362 8.68 -14.60 30.49
N LYS A 363 8.60 -15.63 29.64
CA LYS A 363 8.84 -15.49 28.20
C LYS A 363 7.75 -14.62 27.54
N LEU A 364 6.51 -14.74 27.99
CA LEU A 364 5.39 -13.92 27.54
C LEU A 364 5.56 -12.44 27.96
N THR A 365 5.96 -12.17 29.20
CA THR A 365 6.24 -10.79 29.67
C THR A 365 7.36 -10.16 28.87
N ARG A 366 8.47 -10.88 28.62
CA ARG A 366 9.53 -10.39 27.72
C ARG A 366 9.02 -10.16 26.30
N LEU A 367 8.04 -10.95 25.84
CA LEU A 367 7.41 -10.73 24.54
C LEU A 367 6.62 -9.41 24.52
N LEU A 368 5.86 -9.14 25.57
CA LEU A 368 5.03 -7.94 25.70
C LEU A 368 5.84 -6.65 25.96
N ASP A 369 6.94 -6.75 26.72
CA ASP A 369 7.86 -5.63 26.99
C ASP A 369 8.42 -4.97 25.73
N ARG A 370 8.29 -5.63 24.57
CA ARG A 370 8.75 -5.17 23.25
C ARG A 370 7.75 -4.25 22.54
N TYR A 371 6.47 -4.35 22.89
CA TYR A 371 5.42 -3.46 22.38
C TYR A 371 5.26 -2.20 23.24
N VAL A 372 5.99 -2.14 24.36
CA VAL A 372 6.10 -0.93 25.18
C VAL A 372 7.16 -0.05 24.53
N GLU A 373 6.77 1.14 24.05
CA GLU A 373 7.71 2.15 23.59
C GLU A 373 8.74 2.43 24.69
N ARG A 374 9.99 2.03 24.45
CA ARG A 374 11.10 2.43 25.31
C ARG A 374 11.50 3.83 24.92
N ASP A 375 11.00 4.81 25.66
CA ASP A 375 11.56 6.15 25.65
C ASP A 375 13.04 6.06 26.07
N GLU A 376 13.95 6.13 25.10
CA GLU A 376 15.40 6.06 25.33
C GLU A 376 15.88 7.24 26.20
N SER A 377 15.12 8.33 26.26
CA SER A 377 15.39 9.46 27.17
C SER A 377 15.08 9.11 28.63
N LEU A 378 14.24 8.11 28.88
CA LEU A 378 13.76 7.75 30.20
C LEU A 378 14.89 7.16 31.07
N GLN A 379 15.84 6.43 30.48
CA GLN A 379 17.05 5.97 31.17
C GLN A 379 17.98 7.13 31.54
N ARG A 380 18.15 8.11 30.64
CA ARG A 380 18.93 9.33 30.92
C ARG A 380 18.30 10.15 32.04
N ARG A 381 16.98 10.42 31.95
CA ARG A 381 16.20 11.12 32.99
C ARG A 381 16.31 10.44 34.36
N LYS A 382 16.27 9.11 34.40
CA LYS A 382 16.41 8.34 35.64
C LYS A 382 17.81 8.46 36.25
N ALA A 383 18.86 8.49 35.42
CA ALA A 383 20.23 8.70 35.85
C ALA A 383 20.45 10.13 36.38
N ASP A 384 19.88 11.13 35.70
CA ASP A 384 19.96 12.54 36.09
C ASP A 384 19.23 12.79 37.42
N GLN A 385 18.01 12.28 37.58
CA GLN A 385 17.28 12.35 38.84
C GLN A 385 18.01 11.65 39.99
N ARG A 386 18.68 10.52 39.72
CA ARG A 386 19.47 9.82 40.74
C ARG A 386 20.67 10.64 41.20
N ARG A 387 21.36 11.32 40.27
CA ARG A 387 22.43 12.28 40.60
C ARG A 387 21.90 13.46 41.42
N GLU A 388 20.75 13.98 41.05
CA GLU A 388 20.12 15.10 41.76
C GLU A 388 19.73 14.74 43.20
N LEU A 389 19.18 13.53 43.40
CA LEU A 389 18.90 12.98 44.73
C LEU A 389 20.17 12.76 45.57
N GLU A 390 21.25 12.26 44.96
CA GLU A 390 22.55 12.11 45.65
C GLU A 390 23.14 13.46 46.06
N ASN A 391 23.02 14.47 45.20
CA ASN A 391 23.45 15.85 45.50
C ASN A 391 22.61 16.44 46.64
N ASN A 392 21.28 16.33 46.59
CA ASN A 392 20.40 16.80 47.65
C ASN A 392 20.68 16.10 49.00
N ARG A 393 20.93 14.79 48.98
CA ARG A 393 21.31 14.03 50.18
C ARG A 393 22.62 14.55 50.78
N ARG A 394 23.63 14.84 49.95
CA ARG A 394 24.90 15.44 50.39
C ARG A 394 24.70 16.84 50.96
N SER A 395 23.89 17.66 50.31
CA SER A 395 23.58 19.02 50.78
C SER A 395 22.85 19.02 52.12
N GLN A 396 21.91 18.09 52.34
CA GLN A 396 21.24 17.95 53.64
C GLN A 396 22.18 17.45 54.75
N LEU A 397 23.12 16.55 54.44
CA LEU A 397 24.14 16.11 55.40
C LEU A 397 25.10 17.25 55.82
N TYR A 398 25.37 18.19 54.91
CA TYR A 398 26.16 19.39 55.19
C TYR A 398 25.39 20.47 55.98
N LEU A 399 24.06 20.45 55.95
CA LEU A 399 23.19 21.34 56.74
C LEU A 399 22.88 20.80 58.14
N SER A 400 23.25 19.55 58.44
CA SER A 400 23.07 18.89 59.73
C SER A 400 24.35 18.79 60.58
N LEU A 401 25.43 19.45 60.14
CA LEU A 401 26.66 19.73 60.90
C LEU A 401 26.73 21.23 61.16
#